data_AF-A0A2V8KG11-F1
#
_entry.id   AF-A0A2V8KG11-F1
#
_cell.length_a   1.000
_cell.length_b   1.000
_cell.length_c   1.000
_cell.angle_alpha   90.00
_cell.angle_beta   90.00
_cell.angle_gamma   90.00
#
_symmetry.space_group_name_H-M   'P 1'
#
loop_
_entity.id
_entity.type
_entity.pdbx_description
1 polymer ?
#
loop_
_entity_poly.entity_id
_entity_poly.type
_entity_poly.pdbx_seq_one_letter_code
_entity_poly.pdbx_strand_id
1 'polypeptide(L)' 'MKDYQLLLYACRWEDVLSRWNIKYLLLHNTSDDEEARKLIESARTSGLWKQVYVDDVAVLFEKVTPSQ' A
#
# COMPACT_ATOMS: atom_id res chain seq x y z
N MET A 1 -1.76 -10.10 17.07
CA MET A 1 -1.06 -9.89 15.79
C MET A 1 -2.13 -9.65 14.73
N LYS A 2 -1.88 -8.74 13.79
CA LYS A 2 -2.86 -7.90 13.07
C LYS A 2 -3.58 -8.64 11.92
N ASP A 3 -4.86 -9.00 12.08
CA ASP A 3 -5.64 -9.69 11.05
C ASP A 3 -5.79 -8.90 9.73
N TYR A 4 -5.74 -7.56 9.80
CA TYR A 4 -5.79 -6.71 8.61
C TYR A 4 -4.52 -6.81 7.74
N GLN A 5 -3.38 -7.15 8.34
CA GLN A 5 -2.14 -7.38 7.59
C GLN A 5 -2.28 -8.66 6.77
N LEU A 6 -2.72 -9.77 7.38
CA LEU A 6 -2.94 -11.06 6.69
C LEU A 6 -3.88 -10.96 5.48
N LEU A 7 -4.91 -10.09 5.56
CA LEU A 7 -5.89 -9.86 4.50
C LEU A 7 -5.28 -9.20 3.25
N LEU A 8 -4.21 -8.41 3.42
CA LEU A 8 -3.46 -7.81 2.31
C LEU A 8 -2.41 -8.79 1.74
N TYR A 9 -1.90 -9.73 2.53
CA TYR A 9 -0.84 -10.64 2.07
C TYR A 9 -1.36 -11.92 1.38
N ALA A 10 -2.49 -12.48 1.84
CA ALA A 10 -3.06 -13.71 1.25
C ALA A 10 -3.89 -13.45 -0.02
N CYS A 11 -4.20 -12.18 -0.30
CA CYS A 11 -5.08 -11.77 -1.40
C CYS A 11 -4.37 -10.74 -2.27
N ARG A 12 -4.79 -10.64 -3.53
CA ARG A 12 -4.46 -9.53 -4.44
C ARG A 12 -4.89 -8.22 -3.76
N TRP A 13 -4.01 -7.63 -2.95
CA TRP A 13 -4.36 -6.49 -2.08
C TRP A 13 -4.94 -5.33 -2.88
N GLU A 14 -4.45 -5.15 -4.11
CA GLU A 14 -4.98 -4.17 -5.06
C GLU A 14 -6.44 -4.43 -5.42
N ASP A 15 -6.86 -5.69 -5.60
CA ASP A 15 -8.26 -6.05 -5.84
C ASP A 15 -9.14 -5.71 -4.64
N VAL A 16 -8.64 -5.98 -3.42
CA VAL A 16 -9.35 -5.66 -2.18
C VAL A 16 -9.51 -4.14 -2.08
N LEU A 17 -8.43 -3.37 -2.23
CA LEU A 17 -8.47 -1.91 -2.17
C LEU A 17 -9.34 -1.33 -3.29
N SER A 18 -9.35 -1.94 -4.48
CA SER A 18 -10.20 -1.53 -5.60
C SER A 18 -11.68 -1.77 -5.31
N ARG A 19 -12.04 -2.92 -4.73
CA ARG A 19 -13.42 -3.24 -4.31
C ARG A 19 -14.01 -2.19 -3.37
N TRP A 20 -13.19 -1.61 -2.50
CA TRP A 20 -13.60 -0.60 -1.54
C TRP A 20 -13.37 0.84 -2.01
N ASN A 21 -12.98 1.03 -3.27
CA ASN A 21 -12.67 2.34 -3.85
C ASN A 21 -11.69 3.17 -3.00
N ILE A 22 -10.68 2.49 -2.43
CA ILE A 22 -9.66 3.14 -1.61
C ILE A 22 -8.80 4.04 -2.49
N LYS A 23 -8.64 5.29 -2.07
CA LYS A 23 -7.85 6.31 -2.78
C LYS A 23 -6.47 6.54 -2.16
N TYR A 24 -6.31 6.26 -0.87
CA TYR A 24 -5.09 6.49 -0.12
C TYR A 24 -4.69 5.23 0.62
N LEU A 25 -3.40 4.92 0.56
CA LEU A 25 -2.79 3.79 1.27
C LEU A 25 -1.66 4.30 2.14
N LEU A 26 -1.86 4.28 3.46
CA LEU A 26 -0.86 4.65 4.45
C LEU A 26 -0.21 3.38 5.01
N LEU A 27 1.10 3.23 4.78
CA LEU A 27 1.89 2.10 5.22
C LEU A 27 2.92 2.54 6.26
N HIS A 28 3.23 1.64 7.19
CA HIS A 28 4.25 1.87 8.21
C HIS A 28 5.65 1.66 7.61
N ASN A 29 6.50 2.67 7.65
CA ASN A 29 7.85 2.65 7.09
C ASN A 29 8.88 2.14 8.11
N THR A 30 8.64 0.98 8.71
CA THR A 30 9.57 0.39 9.68
C THR A 30 10.47 -0.66 9.03
N SER A 31 11.76 -0.65 9.40
CA SER A 31 12.73 -1.66 8.97
C SER A 31 12.42 -3.07 9.47
N ASP A 32 11.75 -3.14 10.63
CA ASP A 32 11.59 -4.37 11.40
C ASP A 32 10.39 -5.22 10.94
N ASP A 33 9.56 -4.66 10.05
CA ASP A 33 8.40 -5.34 9.46
C ASP A 33 8.72 -5.68 7.99
N GLU A 34 9.25 -6.89 7.76
CA GLU A 34 9.56 -7.40 6.42
C GLU A 34 8.36 -7.37 5.49
N GLU A 35 7.18 -7.64 6.03
CA GLU A 35 5.94 -7.69 5.26
C GLU A 35 5.50 -6.28 4.86
N ALA A 36 5.62 -5.29 5.75
CA ALA A 36 5.38 -3.90 5.40
C ALA A 36 6.33 -3.44 4.28
N ARG A 37 7.62 -3.83 4.35
CA ARG A 37 8.60 -3.54 3.30
C ARG A 37 8.21 -4.14 1.95
N LYS A 38 7.79 -5.42 1.92
CA LYS A 38 7.32 -6.07 0.68
C LYS A 38 6.11 -5.35 0.08
N LEU A 39 5.16 -4.92 0.91
CA LEU A 39 3.97 -4.20 0.44
C LEU A 39 4.33 -2.80 -0.10
N ILE A 40 5.24 -2.09 0.56
CA ILE A 40 5.76 -0.79 0.07
C ILE A 40 6.43 -0.97 -1.29
N GLU A 41 7.29 -1.98 -1.45
CA GLU A 41 7.96 -2.27 -2.73
C GLU A 41 6.96 -2.68 -3.83
N SER A 42 5.95 -3.48 -3.48
CA SER A 42 4.86 -3.83 -4.40
C SER A 42 4.06 -2.59 -4.84
N ALA A 43 3.72 -1.69 -3.91
CA ALA A 43 3.01 -0.44 -4.23
C ALA A 43 3.86 0.49 -5.12
N ARG A 44 5.18 0.56 -4.91
CA ARG A 44 6.11 1.34 -5.75
C ARG A 44 6.18 0.85 -7.19
N THR A 45 6.04 -0.44 -7.42
CA THR A 45 6.17 -1.08 -8.74
C THR A 45 4.85 -1.30 -9.46
N SER A 46 3.71 -1.18 -8.76
CA SER A 46 2.36 -1.44 -9.27
C SER A 46 1.92 -0.53 -10.44
N GLY A 47 2.37 0.72 -10.47
CA GLY A 47 1.91 1.73 -11.44
C GLY A 47 0.49 2.26 -11.19
N LEU A 48 -0.32 1.61 -10.35
CA LEU A 48 -1.64 2.08 -9.92
C LEU A 48 -1.57 3.02 -8.71
N TRP A 49 -0.41 3.08 -8.04
CA TRP A 49 -0.20 3.84 -6.83
C TRP A 49 0.99 4.77 -6.99
N LYS A 50 0.81 6.03 -6.65
CA LYS A 50 1.84 7.06 -6.66
C LYS A 50 2.23 7.38 -5.23
N GLN A 51 3.51 7.24 -4.89
CA GLN A 51 4.02 7.71 -3.60
C GLN A 51 3.91 9.24 -3.55
N VAL A 52 3.23 9.77 -2.54
CA VAL A 52 3.03 11.23 -2.34
C VAL A 52 3.69 11.75 -1.06
N TYR A 53 4.03 10.86 -0.12
CA TYR A 53 4.76 11.20 1.09
C TYR A 53 5.60 10.03 1.59
N VAL A 54 6.75 10.34 2.20
CA VAL A 54 7.63 9.39 2.89
C VAL A 54 8.38 10.10 4.02
N ASP A 55 8.40 9.49 5.20
CA ASP A 55 9.27 9.83 6.32
C ASP A 55 9.76 8.57 7.03
N ASP A 56 10.42 8.71 8.18
CA ASP A 56 10.99 7.60 8.95
C ASP A 56 9.94 6.65 9.55
N VAL A 57 8.65 7.00 9.53
CA VAL A 57 7.57 6.26 10.19
C VAL A 57 6.51 5.77 9.20
N ALA A 58 6.31 6.47 8.09
CA ALA A 58 5.20 6.23 7.18
C ALA A 58 5.55 6.48 5.71
N VAL A 59 4.86 5.73 4.85
CA VAL A 59 4.80 5.97 3.41
C VAL A 59 3.33 6.11 3.02
N LEU A 60 2.99 7.19 2.32
CA LEU A 60 1.65 7.41 1.77
C LEU A 60 1.66 7.26 0.26
N PHE A 61 0.73 6.46 -0.23
CA PHE A 61 0.42 6.33 -1.64
C PHE A 61 -0.98 6.88 -1.94
N GLU A 62 -1.10 7.54 -3.08
CA GLU A 62 -2.36 7.95 -3.68
C GLU A 62 -2.63 7.10 -4.92
N LYS A 63 -3.86 6.63 -5.09
CA LYS A 63 -4.28 5.87 -6.27
C LYS A 63 -4.23 6.77 -7.50
N VAL A 64 -3.52 6.34 -8.53
CA VAL A 64 -3.47 7.05 -9.81
C VAL A 64 -4.87 7.08 -10.40
N THR A 65 -5.40 8.28 -10.59
CA THR A 65 -6.62 8.49 -11.37
C THR A 65 -6.21 8.60 -12.83
N PRO A 66 -6.80 7.81 -13.75
CA PRO A 66 -6.61 8.04 -15.17
C PRO A 66 -7.07 9.47 -15.46
N SER A 67 -6.18 10.29 -16.03
CA SER A 67 -6.58 11.55 -16.63
C SER A 67 -7.64 11.23 -17.68
N GLN A 68 -8.82 11.84 -17.55
CA GLN A 68 -9.88 11.75 -18.57
C GLN A 68 -9.43 12.34 -19.90
#